data_AF-A0A2D9CGP4-F1
#
_entry.id   AF-A0A2D9CGP4-F1
#
_cell.length_a   1.000
_cell.length_b   1.000
_cell.length_c   1.000
_cell.angle_alpha   90.00
_cell.angle_beta   90.00
_cell.angle_gamma   90.00
#
_symmetry.space_group_name_H-M   'P 1'
#
loop_
_entity.id
_entity.type
_entity.pdbx_description
1 polymer ?
#
loop_
_entity_poly.entity_id
_entity_poly.type
_entity_poly.pdbx_seq_one_letter_code
_entity_poly.pdbx_strand_id
1 'polypeptide(L)' 'MTTDNQSTKPELITALRQLADDMETIGAALDYYGGFDYLLAEHGKEILGAALIARGWADGMEGEHELGDS' A
#
# COMPACT_ATOMS: atom_id res chain seq x y z
N MET A 1 -20.73 -19.71 -4.11
CA MET A 1 -21.15 -18.87 -2.97
C MET A 1 -19.97 -17.99 -2.64
N THR A 2 -19.81 -16.87 -3.33
CA THR A 2 -18.89 -15.82 -2.91
C THR A 2 -19.57 -15.18 -1.71
N THR A 3 -19.13 -15.55 -0.50
CA THR A 3 -19.45 -14.76 0.69
C THR A 3 -18.98 -13.35 0.39
N ASP A 4 -19.91 -12.42 0.29
CA ASP A 4 -19.62 -10.98 0.26
C ASP A 4 -18.85 -10.67 1.55
N ASN A 5 -17.53 -10.77 1.50
CA ASN A 5 -16.64 -10.39 2.58
C ASN A 5 -16.59 -8.87 2.59
N GLN A 6 -17.67 -8.24 3.08
CA GLN A 6 -17.74 -6.80 3.25
C GLN A 6 -16.81 -6.44 4.41
N SER A 7 -15.53 -6.19 4.08
CA SER A 7 -14.58 -5.66 5.05
C SER A 7 -15.08 -4.30 5.54
N THR A 8 -15.07 -4.12 6.85
CA THR A 8 -15.37 -2.83 7.47
C THR A 8 -14.32 -1.80 7.06
N LYS A 9 -14.67 -0.51 7.17
CA LYS A 9 -13.73 0.59 6.88
C LYS A 9 -12.40 0.46 7.65
N PRO A 10 -12.38 0.15 8.97
CA PRO A 10 -11.13 -0.09 9.71
C PRO A 10 -10.30 -1.28 9.19
N GLU A 11 -10.97 -2.36 8.76
CA GLU A 11 -10.29 -3.53 8.19
C GLU A 11 -9.64 -3.20 6.85
N LEU A 12 -10.31 -2.41 6.00
CA LEU A 12 -9.74 -1.94 4.73
C LEU A 12 -8.54 -1.01 4.96
N ILE A 13 -8.64 -0.07 5.91
CA ILE A 13 -7.52 0.81 6.30
C ILE A 13 -6.33 -0.03 6.76
N THR A 14 -6.55 -1.01 7.63
CA THR A 14 -5.50 -1.90 8.13
C THR A 14 -4.88 -2.71 6.99
N ALA A 15 -5.69 -3.26 6.09
CA ALA A 15 -5.22 -4.02 4.95
C ALA A 15 -4.38 -3.17 3.98
N LEU A 16 -4.79 -1.92 3.72
CA LEU A 16 -4.03 -0.99 2.88
C LEU A 16 -2.68 -0.61 3.50
N ARG A 17 -2.64 -0.40 4.82
CA ARG A 17 -1.39 -0.15 5.56
C ARG A 17 -0.45 -1.35 5.46
N GLN A 18 -0.94 -2.55 5.72
CA GLN A 18 -0.12 -3.77 5.59
C GLN A 18 0.38 -3.97 4.16
N LEU A 19 -0.49 -3.76 3.17
CA LEU A 19 -0.12 -3.86 1.77
C LEU A 19 0.98 -2.86 1.40
N ALA A 20 0.91 -1.62 1.90
CA ALA A 20 1.96 -0.62 1.70
C ALA A 20 3.29 -1.06 2.33
N ASP A 21 3.29 -1.58 3.55
CA ASP A 21 4.50 -2.07 4.23
C ASP A 21 5.14 -3.26 3.48
N ASP A 22 4.32 -4.17 2.96
CA ASP A 22 4.79 -5.31 2.16
C ASP A 22 5.41 -4.82 0.83
N MET A 23 4.76 -3.86 0.17
CA MET A 23 5.28 -3.23 -1.05
C MET A 23 6.60 -2.50 -0.77
N GLU A 24 6.72 -1.74 0.32
CA GLU A 24 7.97 -1.08 0.71
C GLU A 24 9.11 -2.08 0.90
N THR A 25 8.83 -3.19 1.58
CA THR A 25 9.79 -4.27 1.82
C THR A 25 10.27 -4.91 0.51
N ILE A 26 9.34 -5.25 -0.39
CA ILE A 26 9.65 -5.88 -1.68
C ILE A 26 10.38 -4.89 -2.60
N GLY A 27 9.92 -3.64 -2.66
CA GLY A 27 10.52 -2.59 -3.47
C GLY A 27 11.97 -2.31 -3.08
N ALA A 28 12.25 -2.22 -1.78
CA ALA A 28 13.61 -2.08 -1.27
C ALA A 28 14.50 -3.29 -1.58
N ALA A 29 13.96 -4.51 -1.50
CA ALA A 29 14.70 -5.72 -1.87
C ALA A 29 15.04 -5.73 -3.38
N LEU A 30 14.10 -5.33 -4.23
CA LEU A 30 14.32 -5.23 -5.68
C LEU A 30 15.35 -4.15 -6.03
N ASP A 31 15.30 -2.99 -5.38
CA ASP A 31 16.31 -1.93 -5.56
C ASP A 31 17.71 -2.41 -5.13
N TYR A 32 17.79 -3.11 -3.98
CA TYR A 32 19.04 -3.71 -3.49
C TYR A 32 19.61 -4.77 -4.45
N TYR A 33 18.79 -5.69 -4.96
CA TYR A 33 19.21 -6.67 -5.98
C TYR A 33 19.49 -6.00 -7.34
N GLY A 34 18.82 -4.90 -7.63
CA GLY A 34 18.96 -4.11 -8.85
C GLY A 34 20.32 -3.43 -9.01
N GLY A 35 21.13 -3.36 -7.95
CA GLY A 35 22.56 -3.07 -8.05
C GLY A 35 23.34 -4.01 -9.00
N PHE A 36 22.75 -5.18 -9.35
CA PHE A 36 23.27 -6.14 -10.31
C PHE A 36 22.43 -6.27 -11.60
N ASP A 37 21.23 -5.68 -11.64
CA ASP A 37 20.31 -5.67 -12.78
C ASP A 37 19.43 -4.40 -12.75
N TYR A 38 19.71 -3.46 -13.66
CA TYR A 38 18.97 -2.20 -13.77
C TYR A 38 17.45 -2.39 -13.88
N LEU A 39 17.00 -3.45 -14.54
CA LEU A 39 15.57 -3.69 -14.70
C LEU A 39 14.89 -4.01 -13.36
N LEU A 40 15.57 -4.71 -12.44
CA LEU A 40 15.04 -4.96 -11.10
C LEU A 40 14.98 -3.69 -10.25
N ALA A 41 15.95 -2.78 -10.40
CA ALA A 41 15.91 -1.49 -9.72
C ALA A 41 14.70 -0.64 -10.14
N GLU A 42 14.37 -0.62 -11.44
CA GLU A 42 13.19 0.11 -11.93
C GLU A 42 11.87 -0.48 -11.38
N HIS A 43 11.73 -1.80 -11.39
CA HIS A 43 10.55 -2.45 -10.76
C HIS A 43 10.47 -2.16 -9.25
N GLY A 44 11.61 -2.07 -8.57
CA GLY A 44 11.67 -1.66 -7.16
C GLY A 44 11.02 -0.30 -6.94
N LYS A 45 11.38 0.70 -7.77
CA LYS A 45 10.80 2.05 -7.71
C LYS A 45 9.30 2.05 -7.99
N GLU A 46 8.82 1.25 -8.95
CA GLU A 46 7.40 1.14 -9.26
C GLU A 46 6.60 0.61 -8.06
N ILE A 47 7.10 -0.42 -7.39
CA ILE A 47 6.46 -0.98 -6.19
C ILE A 47 6.48 0.03 -5.04
N LEU A 48 7.59 0.74 -4.83
CA LEU A 48 7.66 1.81 -3.82
C LEU A 48 6.64 2.93 -4.10
N GLY A 49 6.46 3.30 -5.37
CA GLY A 49 5.41 4.25 -5.78
C GLY A 49 4.00 3.75 -5.47
N ALA A 50 3.73 2.47 -5.72
CA ALA A 50 2.45 1.84 -5.39
C ALA A 50 2.18 1.81 -3.88
N ALA A 51 3.21 1.57 -3.05
CA ALA A 51 3.10 1.63 -1.60
C ALA A 51 2.60 2.99 -1.10
N LEU A 52 3.16 4.08 -1.64
CA LEU A 52 2.74 5.44 -1.30
C LEU A 52 1.26 5.71 -1.65
N ILE A 53 0.80 5.15 -2.77
CA ILE A 53 -0.61 5.26 -3.19
C ILE A 53 -1.52 4.52 -2.19
N ALA A 54 -1.19 3.27 -1.85
CA ALA A 54 -1.98 2.47 -0.90
C ALA A 54 -2.04 3.14 0.49
N ARG A 55 -0.91 3.67 0.96
CA ARG A 55 -0.85 4.44 2.21
C ARG A 55 -1.72 5.70 2.15
N GLY A 56 -1.63 6.46 1.06
CA GLY A 56 -2.45 7.66 0.85
C GLY A 56 -3.96 7.37 0.81
N TRP A 57 -4.38 6.21 0.29
CA TRP A 57 -5.78 5.78 0.38
C TRP A 57 -6.21 5.47 1.82
N ALA A 58 -5.37 4.78 2.59
CA ALA A 58 -5.65 4.52 4.01
C ALA A 58 -5.78 5.83 4.80
N ASP A 59 -4.86 6.78 4.60
CA ASP A 59 -4.89 8.09 5.24
C ASP A 59 -6.14 8.90 4.85
N GLY A 60 -6.53 8.85 3.57
CA GLY A 60 -7.74 9.51 3.08
C GLY A 60 -9.01 8.94 3.73
N MET A 61 -9.08 7.63 3.90
CA MET A 61 -10.20 6.97 4.58
C MET A 61 -10.27 7.35 6.06
N GLU A 62 -9.14 7.54 6.75
CA GLU A 62 -9.11 8.04 8.12
C GLU A 62 -9.56 9.51 8.21
N GLY A 63 -9.10 10.36 7.30
CA GLY A 63 -9.48 11.79 7.25
C GLY A 63 -10.96 12.04 6.96
N GLU A 64 -11.62 11.15 6.21
CA GLU A 64 -13.08 11.18 6.03
C GLU A 64 -13.86 10.98 7.34
N HIS A 65 -13.27 10.36 8.37
CA HIS A 65 -13.92 10.17 9.67
C HIS A 65 -13.97 11.46 10.49
N GLU A 66 -13.04 12.40 10.28
CA GLU A 66 -12.93 13.64 11.07
C GLU A 66 -13.85 14.77 10.58
N LEU A 67 -14.34 14.70 9.34
CA LEU A 67 -15.17 15.76 8.72
C LEU A 67 -16.68 15.47 8.74
N GLY A 68 -17.09 14.32 9.28
CA GLY A 68 -18.49 13.87 9.27
C GLY A 68 -19.34 14.27 10.49
N ASP A 69 -18.78 15.00 11.46
CA ASP A 69 -19.41 15.24 12.77
C ASP A 69 -19.44 16.75 13.15
N SER A 70 -19.60 17.65 12.16
CA SER A 70 -19.73 19.11 12.35
C SER A 70 -21.07 19.66 11.90
#